data_AF-A0A5E4MP10-F1
#
_entry.id   AF-A0A5E4MP10-F1
#
_cell.length_a   1.000
_cell.length_b   1.000
_cell.length_c   1.000
_cell.angle_alpha   90.00
_cell.angle_beta   90.00
_cell.angle_gamma   90.00
#
_symmetry.space_group_name_H-M   'P 1'
#
loop_
_entity.id
_entity.type
_entity.pdbx_description
1 polymer ?
#
loop_
_entity_poly.entity_id
_entity_poly.type
_entity_poly.pdbx_seq_one_letter_code
_entity_poly.pdbx_strand_id
1 'polypeptide(L)' 'MFFVIHPNVKLFINHGGISEVYEAVDVGVPVLGFPLFYEQPRNVGNLVDAGKTLSMDLLTVNKNDFLEKNQRDHRRR' A
#
# COMPACT_ATOMS: atom_id res chain seq x y z
N MET A 1 -6.63 12.51 -5.36
CA MET A 1 -7.82 12.26 -4.53
C MET A 1 -7.51 12.50 -3.05
N PHE A 2 -8.03 13.60 -2.50
CA PHE A 2 -7.70 14.23 -1.20
C PHE A 2 -7.91 13.40 0.09
N PHE A 3 -8.33 12.13 0.03
CA PHE A 3 -8.67 11.35 1.23
C PHE A 3 -7.46 10.96 2.10
N VAL A 4 -6.26 10.84 1.52
CA VAL A 4 -5.03 10.48 2.27
C VAL A 4 -4.45 11.64 3.09
N ILE A 5 -4.95 12.86 2.91
CA ILE A 5 -4.41 14.08 3.56
C ILE A 5 -5.00 14.27 4.98
N HIS A 6 -5.92 13.42 5.42
CA HIS A 6 -6.54 13.54 6.73
C HIS A 6 -5.59 13.02 7.85
N PRO A 7 -5.39 13.76 8.96
CA PRO A 7 -4.38 13.44 9.98
C PRO A 7 -4.59 12.09 10.70
N ASN A 8 -5.81 11.56 10.65
CA ASN A 8 -6.14 10.24 11.24
C ASN A 8 -5.87 9.06 10.30
N VAL A 9 -5.45 9.29 9.06
CA VAL A 9 -5.13 8.22 8.11
C VAL A 9 -3.77 7.64 8.46
N LYS A 10 -3.75 6.36 8.79
CA LYS A 10 -2.53 5.65 9.22
C LYS A 10 -2.01 4.62 8.22
N LEU A 11 -2.88 4.11 7.37
CA LEU A 11 -2.58 3.11 6.35
C LEU A 11 -3.55 3.30 5.18
N PHE A 12 -3.03 3.26 3.96
CA PHE A 12 -3.82 3.27 2.75
C PHE A 12 -3.74 1.92 2.05
N ILE A 13 -4.88 1.24 1.92
CA ILE A 13 -4.98 -0.05 1.24
C ILE A 13 -5.51 0.20 -0.17
N ASN A 14 -4.75 -0.21 -1.20
CA ASN A 14 -5.12 0.06 -2.59
C ASN A 14 -4.85 -1.15 -3.50
N HIS A 15 -5.67 -1.33 -4.52
CA HIS A 15 -5.54 -2.36 -5.54
C HIS A 15 -4.42 -2.11 -6.59
N GLY A 16 -3.62 -1.05 -6.47
CA GLY A 16 -2.55 -0.74 -7.42
C GLY A 16 -2.91 0.27 -8.52
N GLY A 17 -3.97 1.06 -8.30
CA GLY A 17 -4.18 2.31 -9.04
C GLY A 17 -3.00 3.26 -8.80
N ILE A 18 -2.27 3.59 -9.87
CA ILE A 18 -0.97 4.26 -9.75
C ILE A 18 -1.10 5.67 -9.17
N SER A 19 -2.10 6.43 -9.61
CA SER A 19 -2.32 7.81 -9.19
C SER A 19 -2.56 7.92 -7.68
N GLU A 20 -3.39 7.05 -7.11
CA GLU A 20 -3.71 7.10 -5.69
C GLU A 20 -2.55 6.62 -4.82
N VAL A 21 -1.74 5.67 -5.29
CA VAL A 21 -0.55 5.26 -4.53
C VAL A 21 0.51 6.37 -4.51
N TYR A 22 0.74 7.06 -5.64
CA TYR A 22 1.70 8.17 -5.67
C TYR A 22 1.33 9.28 -4.70
N GLU A 23 0.05 9.65 -4.62
CA GLU A 23 -0.41 10.65 -3.66
C GLU A 23 -0.18 10.21 -2.21
N ALA A 24 -0.53 8.97 -1.87
CA ALA A 24 -0.31 8.44 -0.52
C ALA A 24 1.17 8.43 -0.13
N VAL A 25 2.04 8.03 -1.06
CA VAL A 25 3.50 8.04 -0.87
C VAL A 25 4.02 9.47 -0.70
N ASP A 26 3.55 10.42 -1.51
CA ASP A 26 3.98 11.82 -1.49
C ASP A 26 3.65 12.50 -0.14
N VAL A 27 2.49 12.19 0.44
CA VAL A 27 2.09 12.68 1.77
C VAL A 27 2.64 11.85 2.93
N GLY A 28 3.45 10.82 2.66
CA GLY A 28 4.05 9.96 3.68
C GLY A 28 3.07 9.03 4.40
N VAL A 29 1.91 8.76 3.80
CA VAL A 29 0.97 7.74 4.27
C VAL A 29 1.45 6.37 3.78
N PRO A 30 1.68 5.41 4.69
CA PRO A 30 2.09 4.06 4.29
C PRO A 30 1.04 3.38 3.41
N VAL A 31 1.49 2.63 2.40
CA VAL A 31 0.63 1.99 1.40
C VAL A 31 0.79 0.47 1.40
N LEU A 32 -0.35 -0.22 1.42
CA LEU A 32 -0.46 -1.66 1.24
C LEU A 32 -1.22 -1.98 -0.05
N GLY A 33 -0.49 -2.48 -1.04
CA GLY A 33 -0.95 -2.81 -2.39
C GLY A 33 -1.50 -4.24 -2.53
N PHE A 34 -2.70 -4.37 -3.09
CA PHE A 34 -3.36 -5.64 -3.42
C PHE A 34 -3.67 -5.73 -4.93
N PRO A 35 -2.67 -6.01 -5.77
CA PRO A 35 -2.88 -6.04 -7.21
C PRO A 35 -3.89 -7.13 -7.61
N LEU A 36 -4.88 -6.78 -8.42
CA LEU A 36 -5.92 -7.70 -8.90
C LEU A 36 -5.62 -8.20 -10.32
N PHE A 37 -5.42 -7.27 -11.27
CA PHE A 37 -5.22 -7.62 -12.69
C PHE A 37 -4.61 -6.47 -13.51
N TYR A 38 -4.22 -6.78 -14.76
CA TYR A 38 -3.68 -5.83 -15.73
C TYR A 38 -2.36 -5.17 -15.29
N GLU A 39 -2.32 -3.85 -15.24
CA GLU A 39 -1.13 -3.02 -14.98
C GLU A 39 -0.84 -2.92 -13.47
N GLN A 40 -1.80 -3.29 -12.62
CA GLN A 40 -1.71 -3.15 -11.17
C GLN A 40 -0.53 -3.91 -10.55
N PRO A 41 -0.21 -5.18 -10.91
CA PRO A 41 0.95 -5.89 -10.37
C PRO A 41 2.27 -5.18 -10.71
N ARG A 42 2.39 -4.66 -11.94
CA ARG A 42 3.57 -3.91 -12.38
C ARG A 42 3.71 -2.60 -11.59
N ASN A 43 2.62 -1.87 -11.43
CA ASN A 43 2.61 -0.60 -10.71
C ASN A 43 3.00 -0.78 -9.24
N VAL A 44 2.38 -1.74 -8.56
CA VAL A 44 2.69 -2.06 -7.15
C VAL A 44 4.12 -2.58 -7.03
N GLY A 45 4.57 -3.46 -7.95
CA GLY A 45 5.93 -3.99 -7.99
C GLY A 45 6.99 -2.88 -8.05
N ASN A 46 6.85 -1.94 -8.99
CA ASN A 46 7.77 -0.80 -9.11
C ASN A 46 7.88 0.02 -7.82
N LEU A 47 6.78 0.16 -7.07
CA LEU A 47 6.74 0.92 -5.81
C LEU A 47 7.29 0.13 -4.63
N VAL A 48 7.11 -1.20 -4.63
CA VAL A 48 7.77 -2.11 -3.69
C VAL A 48 9.29 -2.09 -3.90
N ASP A 49 9.75 -2.15 -5.15
CA ASP A 49 11.17 -2.09 -5.52
C ASP A 49 11.79 -0.74 -5.11
N ALA A 50 11.02 0.34 -5.23
CA ALA A 50 11.41 1.67 -4.73
C ALA A 50 11.38 1.79 -3.20
N GLY A 51 10.96 0.75 -2.47
CA GLY A 51 10.86 0.75 -1.00
C GLY A 51 9.72 1.61 -0.45
N LYS A 52 8.76 2.03 -1.29
CA LYS A 52 7.71 3.00 -0.96
C LYS A 52 6.38 2.35 -0.54
N THR A 53 6.18 1.08 -0.90
CA THR A 53 4.92 0.36 -0.72
C THR A 53 5.17 -1.09 -0.31
N LEU A 54 4.22 -1.72 0.38
CA LEU A 54 4.19 -3.17 0.60
C LEU A 54 3.15 -3.82 -0.31
N SER A 55 3.41 -5.02 -0.83
CA SER A 55 2.43 -5.78 -1.61
C SER A 55 1.92 -7.02 -0.87
N MET A 56 0.65 -7.37 -1.10
CA MET A 56 0.02 -8.61 -0.69
C MET A 56 -0.83 -9.17 -1.82
N ASP A 57 -0.83 -10.49 -1.96
CA ASP A 57 -1.72 -11.19 -2.88
C ASP A 57 -3.03 -11.49 -2.15
N LEU A 58 -4.15 -11.08 -2.76
CA LEU A 58 -5.49 -11.28 -2.21
C LEU A 58 -5.90 -12.76 -2.13
N LEU A 59 -5.35 -13.61 -2.99
CA LEU A 59 -5.69 -15.02 -3.03
C LEU A 59 -4.93 -15.83 -1.98
N THR A 60 -3.79 -15.32 -1.51
CA THR A 60 -2.93 -16.02 -0.54
C THR A 60 -2.89 -15.35 0.82
N VAL A 61 -3.43 -14.13 0.97
CA VAL A 61 -3.35 -13.39 2.22
C VAL A 61 -4.11 -14.09 3.35
N ASN A 62 -3.43 -14.34 4.46
CA ASN A 62 -4.07 -14.76 5.70
C ASN A 62 -4.18 -13.59 6.69
N LYS A 63 -5.08 -13.72 7.67
CA LYS A 63 -5.30 -12.69 8.71
C LYS A 63 -4.00 -12.32 9.43
N ASN A 64 -3.16 -13.31 9.69
CA ASN A 64 -1.89 -13.11 10.40
C ASN A 64 -0.89 -12.29 9.57
N ASP A 65 -0.79 -12.57 8.27
CA ASP A 65 0.11 -11.84 7.36
C ASP A 65 -0.30 -10.37 7.25
N PHE A 66 -1.61 -10.11 7.23
CA PHE A 66 -2.15 -8.75 7.20
C PHE A 66 -1.80 -7.99 8.48
N LEU A 67 -2.00 -8.63 9.64
CA LEU A 67 -1.68 -8.02 10.94
C LEU A 67 -0.17 -7.76 11.07
N GLU A 68 0.68 -8.67 10.61
CA GLU A 68 2.13 -8.49 10.65
C GLU A 68 2.57 -7.29 9.80
N LYS A 69 2.06 -7.18 8.57
CA LYS A 69 2.41 -6.05 7.67
C LYS A 69 1.88 -4.72 8.17
N ASN A 70 0.67 -4.67 8.72
CA ASN A 70 0.14 -3.48 9.36
C ASN A 70 1.02 -3.03 10.55
N GLN A 71 1.48 -3.99 11.37
CA GLN A 71 2.40 -3.71 12.49
C GLN A 71 3.82 -3.32 12.05
N ARG A 72 4.30 -3.81 10.90
CA ARG A 72 5.61 -3.41 10.34
C ARG A 72 5.60 -1.97 9.86
N ASP A 73 4.53 -1.53 9.21
CA ASP A 73 4.41 -0.15 8.74
C ASP A 73 4.34 0.86 9.88
N HIS A 74 3.70 0.50 11.00
CA HIS A 74 3.69 1.32 12.20
C HIS A 74 5.08 1.48 12.86
N ARG A 75 6.02 0.54 12.64
CA ARG A 75 7.38 0.57 13.22
C ARG A 75 8.42 1.27 12.37
N ARG A 76 8.08 1.66 11.12
CA ARG A 76 8.95 2.43 10.24
C ARG A 76 8.80 3.96 10.44
N ARG A 77 8.10 4.38 11.48
CA ARG A 77 7.98 5.77 11.94
C ARG A 77 8.83 6.01 13.17
#